data_AF-G9L1M8-F1
#
_entry.id   AF-G9L1M8-F1
#
_cell.length_a   1.000
_cell.length_b   1.000
_cell.length_c   1.000
_cell.angle_alpha   90.00
_cell.angle_beta   90.00
_cell.angle_gamma   90.00
#
_symmetry.space_group_name_H-M   'P 1'
#
loop_
_entity.id
_entity.type
_entity.pdbx_description
1 polymer ?
#
loop_
_entity_poly.entity_id
_entity_poly.type
_entity_poly.pdbx_seq_one_letter_code
_entity_poly.pdbx_strand_id
1 'polypeptide(L)'
;VRIQVMDVNDNAPEIAVSSITSPVPENLPEAVVMVFSIRDRDSGDNGKMICSIPEDLPFILKSSVENYYTLETEGMLDRESQVEYNITITVT
;
A
#
# COMPACT_ATOMS: atom_id res chain seq x y z
N VAL A 1 22.73 -9.25 37.56
CA VAL A 1 21.49 -9.85 37.01
C VAL A 1 21.33 -9.34 35.59
N ARG A 2 21.09 -10.21 34.60
CA ARG A 2 20.86 -9.84 33.19
C ARG A 2 19.47 -10.32 32.82
N ILE A 3 18.61 -9.42 32.34
CA ILE A 3 17.25 -9.72 31.92
C ILE A 3 17.22 -9.64 30.39
N GLN A 4 16.68 -10.67 29.75
CA GLN A 4 16.43 -10.70 28.31
C GLN A 4 14.93 -10.63 28.08
N VAL A 5 14.53 -9.77 27.14
CA VAL A 5 13.14 -9.63 26.71
C VAL A 5 13.00 -10.33 25.37
N MET A 6 11.91 -11.07 25.21
CA MET A 6 11.56 -11.75 23.97
C MET A 6 10.49 -10.94 23.26
N ASP A 7 10.67 -10.77 21.95
CA ASP A 7 9.70 -10.11 21.09
C ASP A 7 8.45 -10.98 20.93
N VAL A 8 7.27 -10.38 21.05
CA VAL A 8 5.96 -11.00 20.86
C VAL A 8 5.19 -10.09 19.91
N ASN A 9 4.46 -10.66 18.97
CA ASN A 9 3.65 -9.90 18.04
C ASN A 9 2.48 -9.21 18.76
N ASP A 10 2.70 -7.98 19.22
CA ASP A 10 1.73 -7.17 19.94
C ASP A 10 1.51 -5.79 19.31
N ASN A 11 2.20 -5.49 18.20
CA ASN A 11 1.99 -4.28 17.42
C ASN A 11 1.36 -4.65 16.08
N ALA A 12 0.28 -3.95 15.72
CA ALA A 12 -0.27 -4.05 14.38
C ALA A 12 0.47 -3.10 13.42
N PRO A 13 0.54 -3.44 12.13
CA PRO A 13 1.20 -2.59 11.14
C PRO A 13 0.44 -1.27 10.95
N GLU A 14 1.20 -0.20 10.74
CA GLU A 14 0.71 1.16 10.50
C GLU A 14 0.95 1.55 9.04
N ILE A 15 -0.03 2.24 8.44
CA ILE A 15 0.06 2.80 7.08
C ILE A 15 0.18 4.32 7.18
N ALA A 16 1.21 4.89 6.54
CA ALA A 16 1.42 6.32 6.43
C ALA A 16 1.30 6.77 4.97
N VAL A 17 0.25 7.53 4.66
CA VAL A 17 0.03 8.08 3.30
C VAL A 17 0.91 9.30 3.10
N SER A 18 1.81 9.24 2.12
CA SER A 18 2.72 10.32 1.76
C SER A 18 2.09 11.27 0.75
N SER A 19 1.39 10.73 -0.25
CA SER A 19 0.74 11.50 -1.30
C SER A 19 -0.45 10.75 -1.89
N ILE A 20 -1.48 11.50 -2.28
CA ILE A 20 -2.63 10.99 -3.03
C ILE A 20 -2.93 11.95 -4.19
N THR A 21 -3.12 11.39 -5.39
CA THR A 21 -3.48 12.12 -6.60
C THR A 21 -4.95 11.87 -6.88
N SER A 22 -5.77 12.92 -6.75
CA SER A 22 -7.17 12.90 -7.17
C SER A 22 -7.57 14.31 -7.62
N PRO A 23 -8.13 14.50 -8.83
CA PRO A 23 -8.51 13.47 -9.80
C PRO A 23 -7.31 12.86 -10.56
N VAL A 24 -7.49 11.63 -11.06
CA VAL A 24 -6.51 10.92 -11.90
C VAL A 24 -6.92 11.07 -13.38
N PRO A 25 -6.02 11.51 -14.29
CA PRO A 25 -6.34 11.57 -15.72
C PRO A 25 -6.55 10.19 -16.33
N GLU A 26 -7.68 9.98 -16.99
CA GLU A 26 -8.08 8.68 -17.55
C GLU A 26 -7.23 8.25 -18.76
N ASN A 27 -6.67 9.22 -19.48
CA ASN A 27 -5.92 9.02 -20.71
C ASN A 27 -4.45 8.61 -20.48
N LEU A 28 -4.04 8.42 -19.24
CA LEU A 28 -2.68 8.00 -18.88
C LEU A 28 -2.63 6.50 -18.63
N PRO A 29 -1.72 5.75 -19.28
CA PRO A 29 -1.62 4.31 -19.08
C PRO A 29 -1.02 3.93 -17.71
N GLU A 30 -0.02 4.69 -17.24
CA GLU A 30 0.65 4.46 -15.95
C GLU A 30 0.64 5.77 -15.14
N ALA A 31 -0.43 6.02 -14.40
CA ALA A 31 -0.58 7.17 -13.52
C ALA A 31 -0.37 6.77 -12.06
N VAL A 32 0.45 7.54 -11.33
CA VAL A 32 0.63 7.37 -9.89
C VAL A 32 -0.58 7.95 -9.15
N VAL A 33 -1.32 7.07 -8.48
CA VAL A 33 -2.53 7.39 -7.72
C VAL A 33 -2.20 7.70 -6.26
N MET A 34 -1.30 6.93 -5.66
CA MET A 34 -0.97 7.09 -4.24
C MET A 34 0.47 6.63 -3.97
N VAL A 35 1.12 7.29 -3.02
CA VAL A 35 2.39 6.86 -2.43
C VAL A 35 2.20 6.76 -0.92
N PHE A 36 2.57 5.64 -0.33
CA PHE A 36 2.46 5.39 1.10
C PHE A 36 3.61 4.52 1.60
N SER A 37 3.81 4.47 2.92
CA SER A 37 4.72 3.54 3.56
C SER A 37 3.99 2.72 4.62
N ILE A 38 4.54 1.53 4.88
CA ILE A 38 4.04 0.64 5.94
C ILE A 38 5.11 0.42 6.97
N ARG A 39 4.71 0.28 8.24
CA ARG A 39 5.63 0.09 9.35
C ARG A 39 5.01 -0.78 10.43
N ASP A 40 5.77 -1.77 10.87
CA ASP A 40 5.52 -2.51 12.10
C ASP A 40 6.59 -2.16 13.14
N ARG A 41 6.23 -2.16 14.43
CA ARG A 41 7.17 -1.92 15.54
C ARG A 41 7.80 -3.22 16.04
N ASP A 42 7.23 -4.36 15.72
CA ASP A 42 7.75 -5.67 16.09
C ASP A 42 9.01 -6.03 15.31
N SER A 43 9.78 -6.98 15.85
CA SER A 43 11.10 -7.32 15.32
C SER A 43 11.12 -8.71 14.67
N GLY A 44 12.05 -8.90 13.73
CA GLY A 44 12.25 -10.19 13.09
C GLY A 44 11.03 -10.63 12.28
N ASP A 45 10.53 -11.84 12.52
CA ASP A 45 9.37 -12.39 11.81
C ASP A 45 8.05 -11.68 12.19
N ASN A 46 7.96 -11.14 13.41
CA ASN A 46 6.76 -10.44 13.88
C ASN A 46 6.57 -9.08 13.19
N GLY A 47 7.65 -8.46 12.70
CA GLY A 47 7.61 -7.21 11.95
C GLY A 47 7.57 -7.37 10.41
N LYS A 48 7.44 -8.60 9.90
CA LYS A 48 7.30 -8.84 8.45
C LYS A 48 5.89 -8.49 8.02
N MET A 49 5.78 -7.63 7.02
CA MET A 49 4.50 -7.17 6.48
C MET A 49 4.37 -7.52 5.00
N ILE A 50 3.15 -7.84 4.59
CA ILE A 50 2.74 -8.01 3.20
C ILE A 50 1.63 -7.01 2.91
N CYS A 51 1.72 -6.30 1.78
CA CYS A 51 0.70 -5.35 1.35
C CYS A 51 -0.02 -5.86 0.10
N SER A 52 -1.34 -5.72 0.04
CA SER A 52 -2.17 -6.17 -1.08
C SER A 52 -3.35 -5.22 -1.38
N ILE A 53 -3.88 -5.35 -2.60
CA ILE A 53 -5.08 -4.69 -3.10
C ILE A 53 -6.00 -5.73 -3.76
N PRO A 54 -7.30 -5.45 -3.98
CA PRO A 54 -8.19 -6.34 -4.70
C PRO A 54 -7.69 -6.60 -6.14
N GLU A 55 -7.73 -7.86 -6.58
CA GLU A 55 -7.24 -8.28 -7.90
C GLU A 55 -8.17 -7.89 -9.05
N ASP A 56 -9.40 -7.47 -8.76
CA ASP A 56 -10.45 -7.14 -9.75
C ASP A 56 -10.42 -5.66 -10.20
N LEU A 57 -9.41 -4.91 -9.80
CA LEU A 57 -9.29 -3.48 -10.09
C LEU A 57 -8.12 -3.21 -11.06
N PRO A 58 -8.23 -2.22 -11.96
CA PRO A 58 -7.21 -1.88 -12.96
C PRO A 58 -6.03 -1.09 -12.33
N PHE A 59 -5.56 -1.50 -11.17
CA PHE A 59 -4.48 -0.88 -10.43
C PHE A 59 -3.46 -1.93 -10.01
N ILE A 60 -2.21 -1.51 -9.93
CA ILE A 60 -1.11 -2.35 -9.48
C ILE A 60 -0.38 -1.67 -8.32
N LEU A 61 -0.01 -2.50 -7.34
CA LEU A 61 0.80 -2.07 -6.22
C LEU A 61 2.28 -2.39 -6.50
N LYS A 62 3.11 -1.34 -6.63
CA LYS A 62 4.57 -1.47 -6.80
C LYS A 62 5.28 -1.19 -5.48
N SER A 63 6.09 -2.14 -5.01
CA SER A 63 6.96 -1.91 -3.86
C SER A 63 8.24 -1.18 -4.26
N SER A 64 8.67 -0.26 -3.40
CA SER A 64 9.91 0.51 -3.50
C SER A 64 10.83 0.20 -2.31
N VAL A 65 11.94 0.94 -2.18
CA VAL A 65 12.85 0.81 -1.04
C VAL A 65 12.15 1.12 0.30
N GLU A 66 12.63 0.52 1.40
CA GLU A 66 12.23 0.85 2.77
C GLU A 66 10.72 0.80 3.07
N ASN A 67 10.01 -0.23 2.59
CA ASN A 67 8.57 -0.42 2.82
C ASN A 67 7.68 0.71 2.26
N TYR A 68 8.18 1.45 1.27
CA TYR A 68 7.36 2.35 0.47
C TYR A 68 6.65 1.60 -0.65
N TYR A 69 5.43 2.02 -0.95
CA TYR A 69 4.58 1.47 -1.99
C TYR A 69 3.98 2.60 -2.82
N THR A 70 3.86 2.32 -4.11
CA THR A 70 3.19 3.18 -5.08
C THR A 70 2.01 2.43 -5.66
N LEU A 71 0.83 3.03 -5.61
CA LEU A 71 -0.35 2.55 -6.31
C LEU A 71 -0.43 3.24 -7.67
N GLU A 72 -0.41 2.45 -8.73
CA GLU A 72 -0.42 2.93 -10.11
C GLU A 72 -1.61 2.34 -10.88
N THR A 73 -2.07 3.03 -11.91
CA THR A 73 -3.00 2.42 -12.88
C THR A 73 -2.27 1.37 -13.70
N GLU A 74 -2.92 0.24 -13.96
CA GLU A 74 -2.36 -0.81 -14.85
C GLU A 74 -2.53 -0.44 -16.34
N GLY A 75 -3.50 0.42 -16.64
CA GLY A 75 -3.76 0.93 -17.98
C GLY A 75 -4.59 2.20 -17.95
N MET A 76 -5.04 2.61 -19.15
CA MET A 76 -5.96 3.75 -19.29
C MET A 76 -7.28 3.45 -18.60
N LEU A 77 -7.85 4.46 -17.96
CA LEU A 77 -9.17 4.40 -17.35
C LEU A 77 -10.21 4.95 -18.32
N ASP A 78 -11.48 4.71 -18.01
CA ASP A 78 -12.61 5.25 -18.78
C ASP A 78 -13.68 5.74 -17.80
N ARG A 79 -13.78 7.06 -17.68
CA ARG A 79 -14.69 7.71 -16.72
C ARG A 79 -16.16 7.45 -17.07
N GLU A 80 -16.50 7.32 -18.35
CA GLU A 80 -17.84 6.96 -18.80
C GLU A 80 -18.26 5.56 -18.31
N SER A 81 -17.33 4.59 -18.27
CA SER A 81 -17.57 3.26 -17.71
C SER A 81 -17.61 3.26 -16.19
N GLN A 82 -16.65 3.92 -15.54
CA GLN A 82 -16.56 3.97 -14.09
C GLN A 82 -16.01 5.32 -13.59
N VAL A 83 -16.86 6.08 -12.91
CA VAL A 83 -16.53 7.44 -12.43
C VAL A 83 -15.73 7.48 -11.13
N GLU A 84 -15.75 6.40 -10.36
CA GLU A 84 -15.11 6.32 -9.04
C GLU A 84 -14.63 4.89 -8.75
N TYR A 85 -13.47 4.80 -8.10
CA TYR A 85 -12.86 3.55 -7.65
C TYR A 85 -12.64 3.58 -6.14
N ASN A 86 -13.15 2.56 -5.45
CA ASN A 86 -12.93 2.36 -4.01
C ASN A 86 -11.91 1.25 -3.82
N ILE A 87 -10.67 1.63 -3.52
CA ILE A 87 -9.54 0.71 -3.40
C ILE A 87 -9.24 0.50 -1.92
N THR A 88 -9.30 -0.76 -1.45
CA THR A 88 -8.97 -1.12 -0.07
C THR A 88 -7.59 -1.72 -0.01
N ILE A 89 -6.66 -1.04 0.66
CA ILE A 89 -5.29 -1.54 0.86
C ILE A 89 -5.26 -2.34 2.17
N THR A 90 -4.76 -3.57 2.10
CA THR A 90 -4.63 -4.45 3.27
C THR A 90 -3.16 -4.71 3.56
N VAL A 91 -2.78 -4.62 4.85
CA VAL A 91 -1.44 -4.95 5.34
C VAL A 91 -1.58 -6.05 6.39
N THR A 92 -0.80 -7.12 6.25
CA THR A 92 -0.82 -8.30 7.13
C THR A 92 0.59 -8.72 7.54
#